data_AF-A0A6A3B6C6-F1
#
_entry.id   AF-A0A6A3B6C6-F1
#
_cell.length_a   1.000
_cell.length_b   1.000
_cell.length_c   1.000
_cell.angle_alpha   90.00
_cell.angle_beta   90.00
_cell.angle_gamma   90.00
#
_symmetry.space_group_name_H-M   'P 1'
#
loop_
_entity.id
_entity.type
_entity.pdbx_description
1 polymer ?
#
loop_
_entity_poly.entity_id
_entity_poly.type
_entity_poly.pdbx_seq_one_letter_code
_entity_poly.pdbx_strand_id
1 'polypeptide(L)'
;MVLQILAQNSHQIQTTIHESKECQFLEIHPPTGCDISSNTEYASQASLWGIESLPDLGEIYPLGGSADRLGLVDSGECLPAAMLPYCGRTLLEGLIRDLQAREFLYFKLYGKQCITPVAIMTSSAKNKPQAYYYILRKTWMVWIRPGEFPTL
;
A
#
# COMPACT_ATOMS: atom_id res chain seq x y z
N MET A 1 -34.43 31.55 -0.19
CA MET A 1 -33.23 32.30 -0.62
C MET A 1 -32.06 31.43 -1.11
N VAL A 2 -32.07 30.09 -0.95
CA VAL A 2 -31.05 29.21 -1.57
C VAL A 2 -31.57 28.51 -2.84
N LEU A 3 -32.86 28.19 -2.91
CA LEU A 3 -33.49 27.56 -4.08
C LEU A 3 -33.54 28.47 -5.33
N GLN A 4 -33.46 29.79 -5.16
CA GLN A 4 -33.51 30.76 -6.26
C GLN A 4 -32.17 30.89 -6.99
N ILE A 5 -31.06 30.57 -6.31
CA ILE A 5 -29.70 30.59 -6.87
C ILE A 5 -29.47 29.35 -7.75
N LEU A 6 -30.09 28.22 -7.42
CA LEU A 6 -29.99 26.99 -8.23
C LEU A 6 -30.85 27.05 -9.51
N ALA A 7 -31.93 27.82 -9.51
CA ALA A 7 -32.82 27.95 -10.67
C ALA A 7 -32.27 28.88 -11.79
N GLN A 8 -31.29 29.73 -11.50
CA GLN A 8 -30.71 30.67 -12.47
C GLN A 8 -29.44 30.16 -13.18
N ASN A 9 -28.88 29.02 -12.75
CA ASN A 9 -27.66 28.46 -13.33
C ASN A 9 -27.89 27.45 -14.47
N SER A 10 -29.15 27.22 -14.87
CA SER A 10 -29.47 26.30 -15.97
C SER A 10 -29.29 26.92 -17.37
N HIS A 11 -29.09 28.23 -17.49
CA HIS A 11 -28.91 28.90 -18.78
C HIS A 11 -27.81 29.96 -18.73
N GLN A 12 -26.56 29.55 -18.96
CA GLN A 12 -25.53 30.32 -19.68
C GLN A 12 -24.23 29.50 -19.75
N ILE A 13 -24.20 28.53 -20.65
CA ILE A 13 -22.95 28.17 -21.32
C ILE A 13 -22.67 29.33 -22.28
N GLN A 14 -22.05 30.39 -21.78
CA GLN A 14 -21.42 31.40 -22.63
C GLN A 14 -19.97 31.00 -22.82
N THR A 15 -19.69 30.49 -24.01
CA THR A 15 -18.34 30.32 -24.57
C THR A 15 -17.63 31.65 -24.58
N THR A 16 -16.92 31.94 -23.49
CA THR A 16 -15.95 33.03 -23.46
C THR A 16 -14.66 32.46 -24.05
N ILE A 17 -14.42 32.77 -25.32
CA ILE A 17 -13.19 32.44 -26.04
C ILE A 17 -12.07 33.24 -25.35
N HIS A 18 -11.40 32.58 -24.40
CA HIS A 18 -10.17 33.10 -23.83
C HIS A 18 -9.07 32.80 -24.85
N GLU A 19 -8.44 33.86 -25.40
CA GLU A 19 -7.30 33.73 -26.33
C GLU A 19 -6.32 32.70 -25.79
N SER A 20 -6.25 31.58 -26.52
CA SER A 20 -5.39 30.47 -26.22
C SER A 20 -3.96 30.90 -26.50
N LYS A 21 -3.19 31.20 -25.45
CA LYS A 21 -1.74 31.03 -25.54
C LYS A 21 -1.53 29.59 -26.03
N GLU A 22 -0.87 29.42 -27.18
CA GLU A 22 -0.51 28.10 -27.69
C GLU A 22 0.25 27.36 -26.59
N CYS A 23 -0.45 26.47 -25.89
CA CYS A 23 0.16 25.55 -24.96
C CYS A 23 0.86 24.53 -25.83
N GLN A 24 2.15 24.73 -26.08
CA GLN A 24 2.97 23.73 -26.76
C GLN A 24 3.01 22.53 -25.83
N PHE A 25 2.26 21.49 -26.18
CA PHE A 25 2.37 20.19 -25.53
C PHE A 25 3.76 19.67 -25.81
N LEU A 26 4.67 19.85 -24.84
CA LEU A 26 5.96 19.17 -24.87
C LEU A 26 5.66 17.69 -24.72
N GLU A 27 6.08 16.89 -25.71
CA GLU A 27 5.93 15.45 -25.64
C GLU A 27 6.84 14.93 -24.52
N ILE A 28 6.24 14.54 -23.39
CA ILE A 28 6.96 13.96 -22.25
C ILE A 28 7.07 12.47 -22.53
N HIS A 29 8.21 12.03 -23.05
CA HIS A 29 8.49 10.61 -23.19
C HIS A 29 8.83 10.01 -21.81
N PRO A 30 8.13 8.95 -21.37
CA PRO A 30 8.58 8.21 -20.19
C PRO A 30 9.95 7.60 -20.47
N PRO A 31 10.83 7.45 -19.46
CA PRO A 31 12.05 6.69 -19.65
C PRO A 31 11.70 5.27 -20.12
N THR A 32 12.50 4.72 -21.03
CA THR A 32 12.33 3.33 -21.44
C THR A 32 12.51 2.43 -20.23
N GLY A 33 11.42 1.80 -19.77
CA GLY A 33 11.45 0.86 -18.66
C GLY A 33 12.11 -0.45 -19.05
N CYS A 34 12.74 -1.13 -18.09
CA CYS A 34 13.18 -2.51 -18.27
C CYS A 34 11.97 -3.44 -18.11
N ASP A 35 11.65 -4.23 -19.13
CA ASP A 35 10.65 -5.30 -19.02
C ASP A 35 11.26 -6.52 -18.33
N ILE A 36 11.06 -6.62 -17.02
CA ILE A 36 11.52 -7.74 -16.21
C ILE A 36 10.87 -9.08 -16.58
N SER A 37 9.80 -9.09 -17.37
CA SER A 37 9.17 -10.33 -17.85
C SER A 37 9.89 -10.95 -19.05
N SER A 38 10.69 -10.16 -19.77
CA SER A 38 11.39 -10.58 -20.98
C SER A 38 12.60 -11.50 -20.71
N ASN A 39 13.22 -11.42 -19.53
CA ASN A 39 14.38 -12.22 -19.15
C ASN A 39 14.11 -13.01 -17.85
N THR A 40 13.55 -14.21 -18.03
CA THR A 40 13.13 -15.10 -16.95
C THR A 40 14.31 -15.61 -16.11
N GLU A 41 15.47 -15.84 -16.74
CA GLU A 41 16.68 -16.29 -16.05
C GLU A 41 17.21 -15.21 -15.10
N TYR A 42 17.29 -13.97 -15.60
CA TYR A 42 17.66 -12.83 -14.77
C TYR A 42 16.65 -12.61 -13.62
N ALA A 43 15.35 -12.66 -13.90
CA ALA A 43 14.32 -12.49 -12.87
C ALA A 43 14.42 -13.56 -11.77
N SER A 44 14.69 -14.81 -12.15
CA SER A 44 14.94 -15.91 -11.22
C SER A 44 16.18 -15.64 -10.35
N GLN A 45 17.29 -15.26 -10.97
CA GLN A 45 18.54 -14.97 -10.27
C GLN A 45 18.41 -13.77 -9.33
N ALA A 46 17.73 -12.71 -9.77
CA ALA A 46 17.46 -11.53 -8.94
C ALA A 46 16.56 -11.86 -7.75
N SER A 47 15.59 -12.76 -7.92
CA SER A 47 14.73 -13.24 -6.82
C SER A 47 15.54 -14.00 -5.77
N LEU A 48 16.48 -14.86 -6.19
CA LEU A 48 17.38 -15.56 -5.28
C LEU A 48 18.27 -14.60 -4.49
N TRP A 49 18.87 -13.61 -5.15
CA TRP A 49 19.66 -12.57 -4.46
C TRP A 49 18.82 -11.80 -3.44
N GLY A 50 17.58 -11.46 -3.80
CA GLY A 50 16.64 -10.80 -2.89
C GLY A 50 16.38 -11.63 -1.63
N ILE A 51 16.09 -12.93 -1.79
CA ILE A 51 15.86 -13.82 -0.64
C ILE A 51 17.14 -13.98 0.18
N GLU A 52 18.31 -14.18 -0.45
CA GLU A 52 19.59 -14.31 0.25
C GLU A 52 19.88 -13.09 1.13
N SER A 53 19.55 -11.89 0.65
CA SER A 53 19.73 -10.62 1.36
C SER A 53 18.68 -10.32 2.44
N LEU A 54 17.67 -11.17 2.62
CA LEU A 54 16.57 -10.91 3.56
C LEU A 54 17.02 -10.61 5.01
N PRO A 55 18.09 -11.23 5.58
CA PRO A 55 18.58 -10.89 6.91
C PRO A 55 19.09 -9.45 7.07
N ASP A 56 19.47 -8.80 5.97
CA ASP A 56 19.97 -7.43 5.94
C ASP A 56 18.89 -6.41 5.53
N LEU A 57 17.67 -6.87 5.25
CA LEU A 57 16.55 -6.05 4.82
C LEU A 57 15.76 -5.51 6.02
N GLY A 58 15.30 -4.26 5.92
CA GLY A 58 14.25 -3.71 6.77
C GLY A 58 13.18 -3.00 5.95
N GLU A 59 11.95 -2.97 6.47
CA GLU A 59 10.80 -2.36 5.79
C GLU A 59 10.29 -1.14 6.54
N ILE A 60 9.88 -0.12 5.78
CA ILE A 60 9.24 1.08 6.31
C ILE A 60 7.87 1.19 5.68
N TYR A 61 6.82 1.18 6.50
CA TYR A 61 5.44 1.32 6.06
C TYR A 61 4.93 2.73 6.37
N PRO A 62 4.85 3.62 5.36
CA PRO A 62 4.30 4.96 5.51
C PRO A 62 2.76 4.92 5.56
N LEU A 63 2.21 4.72 6.76
CA LEU A 63 0.76 4.59 7.00
C LEU A 63 0.11 5.87 7.56
N GLY A 64 0.78 7.01 7.47
CA GLY A 64 0.30 8.30 8.01
C GLY A 64 -0.79 9.00 7.18
N GLY A 65 -1.14 8.48 6.00
CA GLY A 65 -2.16 9.06 5.13
C GLY A 65 -3.59 8.82 5.65
N SER A 66 -4.44 9.84 5.55
CA SER A 66 -5.82 9.83 6.09
C SER A 66 -6.83 9.03 5.28
N ALA A 67 -6.46 8.52 4.10
CA ALA A 67 -7.35 7.78 3.19
C ALA A 67 -8.68 8.49 2.86
N ASP A 68 -8.81 9.80 3.10
CA ASP A 68 -10.11 10.52 3.00
C ASP A 68 -10.71 10.40 1.59
N ARG A 69 -9.86 10.34 0.55
CA ARG A 69 -10.28 10.16 -0.85
C ARG A 69 -10.81 8.76 -1.18
N LEU A 70 -10.48 7.77 -0.35
CA LEU A 70 -10.97 6.39 -0.50
C LEU A 70 -12.39 6.22 0.07
N GLY A 71 -12.92 7.23 0.77
CA GLY A 71 -14.25 7.15 1.38
C GLY A 71 -14.38 6.04 2.44
N LEU A 72 -13.24 5.57 2.98
CA LEU A 72 -13.22 4.51 3.97
C LEU A 72 -13.65 5.09 5.32
N VAL A 73 -14.91 4.89 5.68
CA VAL A 73 -15.50 5.45 6.89
C VAL A 73 -16.11 4.37 7.78
N ASP A 74 -15.97 4.55 9.09
CA ASP A 74 -16.67 3.79 10.11
C ASP A 74 -17.36 4.78 11.07
N SER A 75 -18.68 4.63 11.24
CA SER A 75 -19.49 5.49 12.12
C SER A 75 -19.34 7.00 11.84
N GLY A 76 -19.02 7.37 10.60
CA GLY A 76 -18.79 8.76 10.17
C GLY A 76 -17.34 9.25 10.29
N GLU A 77 -16.43 8.47 10.88
CA GLU A 77 -15.01 8.80 10.95
C GLU A 77 -14.22 8.12 9.83
N CYS A 78 -13.25 8.81 9.22
CA CYS A 78 -12.34 8.21 8.25
C CYS A 78 -11.39 7.22 8.92
N LEU A 79 -11.30 6.01 8.35
CA LEU A 79 -10.37 4.99 8.78
C LEU A 79 -9.03 5.13 8.04
N PRO A 80 -7.92 4.66 8.63
CA PRO A 80 -6.62 4.67 7.95
C PRO A 80 -6.61 3.74 6.73
N ALA A 81 -5.81 4.09 5.71
CA ALA A 81 -5.66 3.29 4.48
C ALA A 81 -5.26 1.84 4.76
N ALA A 82 -4.51 1.61 5.85
CA ALA A 82 -4.11 0.28 6.31
C ALA A 82 -5.29 -0.68 6.53
N MET A 83 -6.48 -0.17 6.84
CA MET A 83 -7.70 -0.94 7.05
C MET A 83 -8.50 -1.19 5.77
N LEU A 84 -8.08 -0.65 4.62
CA LEU A 84 -8.79 -0.84 3.36
C LEU A 84 -8.91 -2.35 3.07
N PRO A 85 -10.13 -2.87 2.83
CA PRO A 85 -10.32 -4.28 2.52
C PRO A 85 -9.83 -4.56 1.10
N TYR A 86 -8.99 -5.57 0.96
CA TYR A 86 -8.49 -6.10 -0.29
C TYR A 86 -8.44 -7.64 -0.20
N CYS A 87 -9.10 -8.31 -1.14
CA CYS A 87 -9.17 -9.79 -1.17
C CYS A 87 -9.57 -10.44 0.17
N GLY A 88 -10.52 -9.83 0.89
CA GLY A 88 -11.05 -10.35 2.17
C GLY A 88 -10.20 -10.06 3.41
N ARG A 89 -9.11 -9.28 3.28
CA ARG A 89 -8.21 -8.88 4.38
C ARG A 89 -7.96 -7.38 4.34
N THR A 90 -7.37 -6.83 5.40
CA THR A 90 -6.88 -5.44 5.34
C THR A 90 -5.58 -5.35 4.53
N LEU A 91 -5.29 -4.20 3.91
CA LEU A 91 -4.02 -4.00 3.22
C LEU A 91 -2.80 -4.28 4.12
N LEU A 92 -2.83 -3.81 5.37
CA LEU A 92 -1.74 -4.07 6.31
C LEU A 92 -1.58 -5.56 6.62
N GLU A 93 -2.68 -6.30 6.76
CA GLU A 93 -2.61 -7.76 6.93
C GLU A 93 -1.97 -8.44 5.71
N GLY A 94 -2.29 -7.99 4.49
CA GLY A 94 -1.64 -8.47 3.27
C GLY A 94 -0.12 -8.28 3.32
N LEU A 95 0.35 -7.07 3.60
CA LEU A 95 1.78 -6.75 3.69
C LEU A 95 2.52 -7.60 4.72
N ILE A 96 1.93 -7.78 5.90
CA ILE A 96 2.55 -8.60 6.96
C ILE A 96 2.61 -10.07 6.55
N ARG A 97 1.59 -10.60 5.87
CA ARG A 97 1.60 -11.98 5.39
C ARG A 97 2.62 -12.22 4.29
N ASP A 98 2.81 -11.24 3.39
CA ASP A 98 3.83 -11.32 2.34
C ASP A 98 5.25 -11.28 2.93
N LEU A 99 5.46 -10.51 4.00
CA LEU A 99 6.71 -10.53 4.77
C LEU A 99 6.93 -11.90 5.42
N GLN A 100 5.93 -12.43 6.13
CA GLN A 100 6.01 -13.77 6.74
C GLN A 100 6.28 -14.87 5.72
N ALA A 101 5.68 -14.78 4.52
CA ALA A 101 5.93 -15.71 3.43
C ALA A 101 7.39 -15.67 2.95
N ARG A 102 8.00 -14.47 2.89
CA ARG A 102 9.42 -14.32 2.54
C ARG A 102 10.35 -14.90 3.62
N GLU A 103 10.06 -14.65 4.90
CA GLU A 103 10.82 -15.25 6.02
C GLU A 103 10.71 -16.78 6.02
N PHE A 104 9.52 -17.31 5.75
CA PHE A 104 9.31 -18.74 5.59
C PHE A 104 10.09 -19.32 4.42
N LEU A 105 10.07 -18.64 3.28
CA LEU A 105 10.80 -19.07 2.09
C LEU A 105 12.31 -19.08 2.35
N TYR A 106 12.84 -18.06 3.01
CA TYR A 106 14.23 -18.02 3.46
C TYR A 106 14.56 -19.21 4.35
N PHE A 107 13.73 -19.51 5.35
CA PHE A 107 13.90 -20.68 6.20
C PHE A 107 13.88 -21.99 5.40
N LYS A 108 12.98 -22.13 4.42
CA LYS A 108 12.90 -23.32 3.57
C LYS A 108 14.14 -23.53 2.71
N LEU A 109 14.76 -22.44 2.22
CA LEU A 109 15.94 -22.52 1.35
C LEU A 109 17.24 -22.68 2.13
N TYR A 110 17.39 -22.00 3.27
CA TYR A 110 18.67 -21.91 3.99
C TYR A 110 18.68 -22.60 5.36
N GLY A 111 17.54 -23.10 5.84
CA GLY A 111 17.42 -23.76 7.15
C GLY A 111 17.61 -22.83 8.35
N LYS A 112 17.60 -21.51 8.13
CA LYS A 112 17.81 -20.47 9.15
C LYS A 112 16.59 -19.59 9.25
N GLN A 113 16.19 -19.25 10.48
CA GLN A 113 15.15 -18.25 10.70
C GLN A 113 15.78 -16.85 10.60
N CYS A 114 15.07 -15.92 9.98
CA CYS A 114 15.39 -14.50 9.96
C CYS A 114 14.17 -13.71 10.41
N ILE A 115 14.40 -12.50 10.95
CA ILE A 115 13.34 -11.57 11.36
C ILE A 115 13.60 -10.26 10.61
N THR A 116 12.63 -9.85 9.81
CA THR A 116 12.68 -8.60 9.04
C THR A 116 12.13 -7.48 9.90
N PRO A 117 12.94 -6.49 10.34
CA PRO A 117 12.43 -5.35 11.10
C PRO A 117 11.48 -4.50 10.26
N VAL A 118 10.32 -4.17 10.83
CA VAL A 118 9.31 -3.30 10.21
C VAL A 118 9.14 -2.04 11.04
N ALA A 119 9.43 -0.89 10.45
CA ALA A 119 9.11 0.41 11.01
C ALA A 119 7.79 0.93 10.42
N ILE A 120 6.82 1.25 11.28
CA ILE A 120 5.54 1.83 10.85
C ILE A 120 5.56 3.33 11.14
N MET A 121 5.43 4.12 10.07
CA MET A 121 5.33 5.57 10.18
C MET A 121 3.85 5.97 10.18
N THR A 122 3.41 6.65 11.24
CA THR A 122 2.02 7.11 11.42
C THR A 122 1.98 8.63 11.54
N SER A 123 0.79 9.23 11.39
CA SER A 123 0.56 10.65 11.63
C SER A 123 -0.29 10.86 12.88
N SER A 124 -0.09 11.99 13.57
CA SER A 124 -0.89 12.38 14.73
C SER A 124 -2.29 12.89 14.35
N ALA A 125 -2.49 13.25 13.08
CA ALA A 125 -3.65 14.01 12.61
C ALA A 125 -4.97 13.23 12.66
N LYS A 126 -4.95 11.90 12.51
CA LYS A 126 -6.13 11.04 12.65
C LYS A 126 -5.75 9.72 13.34
N ASN A 127 -5.56 9.84 14.65
CA ASN A 127 -5.24 8.79 15.60
C ASN A 127 -6.27 7.65 15.58
N LYS A 128 -5.82 6.43 15.21
CA LYS A 128 -6.05 5.21 16.02
C LYS A 128 -4.81 4.31 15.93
N PRO A 129 -3.71 4.59 16.65
CA PRO A 129 -2.60 3.64 16.82
C PRO A 129 -3.10 2.22 17.13
N GLN A 130 -4.21 2.14 17.88
CA GLN A 130 -4.92 0.94 18.27
C GLN A 130 -5.39 0.11 17.06
N ALA A 131 -5.79 0.72 15.94
CA ALA A 131 -6.22 0.00 14.75
C ALA A 131 -5.05 -0.79 14.14
N TYR A 132 -3.86 -0.18 14.05
CA TYR A 132 -2.66 -0.87 13.60
C TYR A 132 -2.25 -1.96 14.59
N TYR A 133 -2.21 -1.67 15.89
CA TYR A 133 -1.90 -2.68 16.92
C TYR A 133 -2.89 -3.84 16.92
N TYR A 134 -4.18 -3.59 16.65
CA TYR A 134 -5.19 -4.63 16.55
C TYR A 134 -4.93 -5.58 15.37
N ILE A 135 -4.65 -5.02 14.19
CA ILE A 135 -4.29 -5.80 13.00
C ILE A 135 -3.02 -6.61 13.29
N LEU A 136 -1.96 -5.94 13.77
CA LEU A 136 -0.69 -6.59 14.06
C LEU A 136 -0.85 -7.69 15.11
N ARG A 137 -1.60 -7.47 16.19
CA ARG A 137 -1.86 -8.52 17.20
C ARG A 137 -2.61 -9.71 16.62
N LYS A 138 -3.61 -9.50 15.76
CA LYS A 138 -4.30 -10.60 15.09
C LYS A 138 -3.38 -11.41 14.18
N THR A 139 -2.49 -10.75 13.45
CA THR A 139 -1.66 -11.40 12.40
C THR A 139 -0.34 -11.98 12.96
N TRP A 140 0.30 -11.33 13.92
CA TRP A 140 1.61 -11.74 14.47
C TRP A 140 1.52 -12.86 15.53
N MET A 141 0.41 -12.98 16.27
CA MET A 141 0.28 -14.02 17.32
C MET A 141 0.29 -15.45 16.77
N VAL A 142 0.14 -15.62 15.45
CA VAL A 142 0.19 -16.91 14.77
C VAL A 142 1.63 -17.37 14.50
N TRP A 143 2.60 -16.46 14.42
CA TRP A 143 3.97 -16.78 13.97
C TRP A 143 5.02 -16.87 15.10
N ILE A 144 4.80 -16.22 16.24
CA ILE A 144 5.77 -16.19 17.34
C ILE A 144 5.78 -17.50 18.16
N ARG A 145 4.85 -18.43 17.95
CA ARG A 145 4.93 -19.74 18.65
C ARG A 145 6.05 -20.57 18.03
N PRO A 146 7.17 -20.81 18.74
CA PRO A 146 8.19 -21.70 18.24
C PRO A 146 7.57 -23.11 18.15
N GLY A 147 7.49 -23.67 16.95
CA GLY A 147 7.08 -25.07 16.74
C GLY A 147 5.68 -25.30 16.16
N GLU A 148 4.85 -24.28 15.94
CA GLU A 148 3.54 -24.44 15.26
C GLU A 148 3.58 -23.76 13.88
N PHE A 149 4.21 -24.39 12.89
CA PHE A 149 3.91 -24.08 11.50
C PHE A 149 2.59 -24.76 11.15
N PRO A 150 1.58 -24.05 10.62
CA PRO A 150 0.42 -24.71 10.07
C PRO A 150 0.87 -25.61 8.93
N THR A 151 0.69 -26.93 9.09
CA THR A 151 0.70 -27.87 7.97
C THR A 151 -0.45 -27.49 7.05
N LEU A 152 -0.12 -27.18 5.80
CA LEU A 152 -1.10 -26.96 4.72
C LEU A 152 -2.03 -28.19 4.58
#